data_AF-A0A433XZ64-F1
#
_entry.id   AF-A0A433XZ64-F1
#
_cell.length_a   1.000
_cell.length_b   1.000
_cell.length_c   1.000
_cell.angle_alpha   90.00
_cell.angle_beta   90.00
_cell.angle_gamma   90.00
#
_symmetry.space_group_name_H-M   'P 1'
#
loop_
_entity.id
_entity.type
_entity.pdbx_description
1 polymer ?
#
loop_
_entity_poly.entity_id
_entity_poly.type
_entity_poly.pdbx_seq_one_letter_code
_entity_poly.pdbx_strand_id
1 'polypeptide(L)'
;MYETFEPERALALAKRLKIHYTPKHGSWLTEIELSALTIQCLNRRIASIEELQGQVSTWECECNKAQKSVVWQFTTEQARGELKHLYPQIWSRY
;
A
#
# COMPACT_ATOMS: atom_id res chain seq x y z
N MET A 1 -7.46 18.79 6.76
CA MET A 1 -7.11 19.88 5.80
C MET A 1 -7.92 21.14 6.08
N TYR A 2 -9.25 21.11 6.06
CA TYR A 2 -10.07 22.29 6.43
C TYR A 2 -9.99 22.67 7.91
N GLU A 3 -9.67 21.71 8.79
CA GLU A 3 -9.41 21.98 10.22
C GLU A 3 -8.09 22.71 10.48
N THR A 4 -7.22 22.83 9.47
CA THR A 4 -5.82 23.28 9.65
C THR A 4 -5.41 24.42 8.72
N PHE A 5 -6.15 24.64 7.63
CA PHE A 5 -5.84 25.66 6.63
C PHE A 5 -7.08 26.48 6.30
N GLU A 6 -6.87 27.73 5.92
CA GLU A 6 -7.91 28.59 5.36
C GLU A 6 -8.66 27.87 4.22
N PRO A 7 -9.99 28.06 4.08
CA PRO A 7 -10.84 27.26 3.20
C PRO A 7 -10.33 27.18 1.76
N GLU A 8 -9.83 28.30 1.24
CA GLU A 8 -9.32 28.40 -0.12
C GLU A 8 -8.05 27.55 -0.31
N ARG A 9 -7.17 27.54 0.69
CA ARG A 9 -5.95 26.73 0.70
C ARG A 9 -6.25 25.25 0.92
N ALA A 10 -7.19 24.93 1.80
CA ALA A 10 -7.65 23.56 2.02
C ALA A 10 -8.29 22.97 0.74
N LEU A 11 -9.12 23.74 0.03
CA LEU A 11 -9.71 23.34 -1.23
C LEU A 11 -8.66 23.13 -2.33
N ALA A 12 -7.68 24.04 -2.43
CA ALA A 12 -6.58 23.90 -3.39
C ALA A 12 -5.77 22.63 -3.14
N LEU A 13 -5.49 22.28 -1.87
CA LEU A 13 -4.81 21.05 -1.52
C LEU A 13 -5.66 19.80 -1.80
N ALA A 14 -6.94 19.83 -1.43
CA ALA A 14 -7.86 18.72 -1.65
C ALA A 14 -8.01 18.39 -3.15
N LYS A 15 -8.08 19.40 -4.02
CA LYS A 15 -8.17 19.23 -5.49
C LYS A 15 -6.94 18.56 -6.11
N ARG A 16 -5.79 18.57 -5.43
CA ARG A 16 -4.56 17.90 -5.91
C ARG A 16 -4.52 16.41 -5.53
N LEU A 17 -5.37 15.98 -4.61
CA LEU A 17 -5.41 14.60 -4.16
C LEU A 17 -6.19 13.74 -5.16
N LYS A 18 -5.55 12.69 -5.68
CA LYS A 18 -6.21 11.65 -6.48
C LYS A 18 -6.36 10.40 -5.62
N ILE A 19 -7.60 10.09 -5.24
CA ILE A 19 -7.90 8.90 -4.42
C ILE A 19 -8.03 7.70 -5.36
N HIS A 20 -7.12 6.74 -5.22
CA HIS A 20 -7.20 5.45 -5.89
C HIS A 20 -7.80 4.42 -4.92
N TYR A 21 -8.93 3.82 -5.30
CA TYR A 21 -9.58 2.80 -4.48
C TYR A 21 -8.88 1.45 -4.66
N THR A 22 -8.34 0.90 -3.58
CA THR A 22 -7.85 -0.48 -3.53
C THR A 22 -8.97 -1.44 -3.14
N PRO A 23 -8.92 -2.71 -3.61
CA PRO A 23 -9.86 -3.74 -3.16
C PRO A 23 -9.81 -3.89 -1.64
N LYS A 24 -10.96 -4.15 -1.00
CA LYS A 24 -11.11 -4.20 0.47
C LYS A 24 -10.07 -5.06 1.22
N HIS A 25 -9.57 -6.11 0.57
CA HIS A 25 -8.57 -7.04 1.14
C HIS A 25 -7.24 -7.03 0.38
N GLY A 26 -7.06 -6.08 -0.54
CA GLY A 26 -5.86 -5.96 -1.38
C GLY A 26 -4.86 -4.91 -0.88
N SER A 27 -5.18 -4.13 0.16
CA SER A 27 -4.29 -3.05 0.63
C SER A 27 -2.92 -3.57 1.07
N TRP A 28 -2.89 -4.73 1.72
CA TRP A 28 -1.65 -5.37 2.19
C TRP A 28 -0.63 -5.66 1.07
N LEU A 29 -1.08 -6.02 -0.15
CA LEU A 29 -0.18 -6.20 -1.29
C LEU A 29 0.47 -4.88 -1.70
N THR A 30 -0.34 -3.80 -1.71
CA THR A 30 0.17 -2.46 -2.04
C THR A 30 1.06 -1.88 -0.94
N GLU A 31 0.81 -2.21 0.32
CA GLU A 31 1.61 -1.74 1.46
C GLU A 31 2.99 -2.39 1.53
N ILE A 32 3.11 -3.67 1.17
CA ILE A 32 4.40 -4.38 1.11
C ILE A 32 5.30 -3.76 0.03
N GLU A 33 4.74 -3.52 -1.16
CA GLU A 33 5.48 -2.89 -2.27
C GLU A 33 5.90 -1.46 -1.92
N LEU A 34 5.02 -0.67 -1.29
CA LEU A 34 5.34 0.68 -0.85
C LEU A 34 6.45 0.69 0.21
N SER A 35 6.44 -0.27 1.14
CA SER A 35 7.51 -0.43 2.14
C SER A 35 8.84 -0.81 1.48
N ALA A 36 8.82 -1.73 0.52
CA ALA A 36 10.01 -2.11 -0.24
C ALA A 36 10.57 -0.93 -1.05
N LEU A 37 9.72 -0.18 -1.75
CA LEU A 37 10.10 1.04 -2.47
C LEU A 37 10.74 2.06 -1.52
N THR A 38 10.16 2.25 -0.33
CA THR A 38 10.68 3.19 0.65
C THR A 38 12.09 2.82 1.11
N ILE A 39 12.32 1.56 1.45
CA ILE A 39 13.60 1.08 1.97
C ILE A 39 14.67 1.01 0.87
N GLN A 40 14.29 0.56 -0.33
CA GLN A 40 15.22 0.23 -1.40
C GLN A 40 15.53 1.41 -2.32
N CYS A 41 14.57 2.32 -2.52
CA CYS A 41 14.67 3.41 -3.49
C CYS A 41 14.61 4.79 -2.82
N LEU A 42 13.69 5.00 -1.88
CA LEU A 42 13.38 6.33 -1.33
C LEU A 42 14.05 6.66 0.01
N ASN A 43 14.99 5.84 0.48
CA ASN A 43 15.69 6.03 1.77
C ASN A 43 16.75 7.15 1.74
N ARG A 44 16.59 8.13 0.85
CA ARG A 44 17.46 9.31 0.71
C ARG A 44 16.67 10.50 0.19
N ARG A 45 17.22 11.70 0.37
CA ARG A 45 16.66 12.90 -0.24
C ARG A 45 16.89 12.87 -1.76
N ILE A 46 15.85 13.17 -2.51
CA ILE A 46 15.87 13.29 -3.97
C ILE A 46 15.55 14.74 -4.32
N ALA A 47 16.37 15.34 -5.20
CA ALA A 47 16.40 16.80 -5.37
C ALA A 47 15.27 17.32 -6.27
N SER A 48 14.76 16.50 -7.18
CA SER A 48 13.69 16.89 -8.11
C SER A 48 12.66 15.78 -8.33
N ILE A 49 11.49 16.17 -8.83
CA ILE A 49 10.41 15.23 -9.14
C ILE A 49 10.79 14.34 -10.34
N GLU A 50 11.55 14.87 -11.30
CA GLU A 50 12.02 14.13 -12.47
C GLU A 50 13.00 13.02 -12.05
N GLU A 51 13.93 13.32 -11.13
CA GLU A 51 14.86 12.34 -10.59
C GLU A 51 14.10 11.25 -9.79
N LEU A 52 13.08 11.66 -9.02
CA LEU A 52 12.22 10.73 -8.28
C LEU A 52 11.48 9.78 -9.22
N GLN A 53 10.85 10.31 -10.27
CA GLN A 53 10.11 9.51 -11.25
C GLN A 53 11.02 8.52 -11.97
N GLY A 54 12.21 8.97 -12.40
CA GLY A 54 13.18 8.10 -13.07
C GLY A 54 13.65 6.94 -12.18
N GLN A 55 13.91 7.21 -10.90
CA GLN A 55 14.31 6.17 -9.95
C GLN A 55 13.19 5.19 -9.66
N VAL A 56 11.96 5.68 -9.43
CA VAL A 56 10.80 4.82 -9.19
C VAL A 56 10.54 3.90 -10.38
N SER A 57 10.55 4.43 -11.61
CA SER A 57 10.37 3.60 -12.81
C SER A 57 11.49 2.59 -13.03
N THR A 58 12.74 2.95 -12.70
CA THR A 58 13.86 2.02 -12.80
C THR A 58 13.70 0.88 -11.79
N TRP A 59 13.41 1.21 -10.53
CA TRP A 59 13.16 0.24 -9.47
C TRP A 59 11.97 -0.67 -9.79
N GLU A 60 10.85 -0.11 -10.28
CA GLU A 60 9.67 -0.86 -10.70
C GLU A 60 10.02 -1.86 -11.81
N CYS A 61 10.79 -1.43 -12.82
CA CYS A 61 11.25 -2.29 -13.91
C CYS A 61 12.12 -3.44 -13.39
N GLU A 62 13.02 -3.17 -12.44
CA GLU A 62 13.86 -4.20 -11.82
C GLU A 62 13.05 -5.19 -10.98
N CYS A 63 12.13 -4.72 -10.15
CA CYS A 63 11.23 -5.57 -9.37
C CYS A 63 10.36 -6.45 -10.28
N ASN A 64 9.77 -5.87 -11.32
CA ASN A 64 8.95 -6.59 -12.28
C ASN A 64 9.77 -7.61 -13.08
N LYS A 65 11.03 -7.32 -13.44
CA LYS A 65 11.93 -8.28 -14.08
C LYS A 65 12.36 -9.40 -13.15
N ALA A 66 12.61 -9.07 -11.88
CA ALA A 66 13.05 -10.04 -10.89
C ALA A 66 11.94 -11.03 -10.52
N GLN A 67 10.65 -10.71 -10.79
CA GLN A 67 9.47 -11.56 -10.53
C GLN A 67 9.55 -12.25 -9.15
N LYS A 68 10.03 -11.51 -8.13
CA LYS A 68 10.24 -12.10 -6.81
C LYS A 68 8.89 -12.45 -6.21
N SER A 69 8.65 -13.74 -6.06
CA SER A 69 7.48 -14.25 -5.36
C SER A 69 7.58 -13.93 -3.87
N VAL A 70 6.47 -13.48 -3.29
CA VAL A 70 6.34 -13.38 -1.83
C VAL A 70 6.20 -14.80 -1.30
N VAL A 71 7.20 -15.25 -0.54
CA VAL A 71 7.16 -16.55 0.13
C VAL A 71 6.35 -16.41 1.41
N TRP A 72 5.09 -16.80 1.34
CA TRP A 72 4.20 -16.80 2.50
C TRP A 72 4.60 -17.92 3.47
N GLN A 73 5.04 -17.54 4.67
CA GLN A 73 5.32 -18.47 5.77
C GLN A 73 4.08 -18.81 6.60
N PHE A 74 2.95 -18.16 6.31
CA PHE A 74 1.70 -18.30 7.04
C PHE A 74 0.69 -19.08 6.20
N THR A 75 0.36 -20.29 6.61
CA THR A 75 -0.54 -21.16 5.86
C THR A 75 -2.01 -20.78 6.09
N THR A 76 -2.88 -21.15 5.15
CA THR A 76 -4.34 -20.96 5.30
C THR A 76 -4.88 -21.63 6.56
N GLU A 77 -4.31 -22.76 6.97
CA GLU A 77 -4.71 -23.48 8.20
C GLU A 77 -4.28 -22.73 9.45
N GLN A 78 -3.05 -22.21 9.49
CA GLN A 78 -2.58 -21.33 10.58
C GLN A 78 -3.45 -20.07 10.67
N ALA A 79 -3.80 -19.48 9.52
CA ALA A 79 -4.69 -18.33 9.45
C ALA A 79 -6.09 -18.61 10.02
N ARG A 80 -6.65 -19.80 9.77
CA ARG A 80 -7.95 -20.19 10.34
C ARG A 80 -7.91 -20.31 11.85
N GLY A 81 -6.80 -20.76 12.43
CA GLY A 81 -6.61 -20.85 13.88
C GLY A 81 -6.45 -19.49 14.55
N GLU A 82 -5.44 -18.72 14.10
CA GLU A 82 -5.06 -17.43 14.70
C GLU A 82 -6.11 -16.33 14.43
N LEU A 83 -6.70 -16.31 13.23
CA LEU A 83 -7.66 -15.29 12.81
C LEU A 83 -9.11 -15.77 12.89
N LYS A 84 -9.41 -16.77 13.74
CA LYS A 84 -10.76 -17.32 13.92
C LYS A 84 -11.86 -16.28 14.17
N HIS A 85 -11.50 -15.13 14.77
CA HIS A 85 -12.41 -14.02 15.05
C HIS A 85 -12.87 -13.26 13.80
N LEU A 86 -12.15 -13.37 12.68
CA LEU A 86 -12.52 -12.80 11.38
C LEU A 86 -13.53 -13.66 10.62
N TYR A 87 -13.69 -14.93 11.00
CA TYR A 87 -14.64 -15.83 10.35
C TYR A 87 -16.04 -15.62 10.94
N PRO A 88 -17.07 -15.54 10.08
CA PRO A 88 -18.43 -15.43 10.56
C PRO A 88 -18.77 -16.63 11.45
N GLN A 89 -19.26 -16.35 12.65
CA GLN A 89 -19.83 -17.39 13.52
C GLN A 89 -21.11 -17.88 12.85
N ILE A 90 -21.03 -19.05 12.21
CA ILE A 90 -22.21 -19.67 11.62
C ILE A 90 -23.03 -20.23 12.78
N TRP A 91 -24.01 -19.46 13.25
CA TRP A 91 -25.02 -19.96 14.17
C TRP A 91 -25.88 -20.96 13.41
N SER A 92 -25.55 -22.24 13.56
CA SER A 92 -26.41 -23.33 13.12
C SER A 92 -27.74 -23.21 13.88
N ARG A 93 -28.76 -22.68 13.22
CA ARG A 93 -30.16 -22.83 13.63
C ARG A 93 -30.58 -24.27 13.29
N TYR A 94 -30.48 -25.15 14.27
CA TYR A 94 -31.28 -26.37 14.34
C TYR A 94 -32.13 -26.29 15.61
#